data_AF-A0A1H9S641-F1
#
_entry.id   AF-A0A1H9S641-F1
#
_cell.length_a   1.000
_cell.length_b   1.000
_cell.length_c   1.000
_cell.angle_alpha   90.00
_cell.angle_beta   90.00
_cell.angle_gamma   90.00
#
_symmetry.space_group_name_H-M   'P 1'
#
loop_
_entity.id
_entity.type
_entity.pdbx_description
1 polymer ?
#
loop_
_entity_poly.entity_id
_entity_poly.type
_entity_poly.pdbx_seq_one_letter_code
_entity_poly.pdbx_strand_id
1 'polypeptide(L)'
;MKKLIGYSFAAGLLISGGIIYATYSLTDNYFGSSEETATASGNASENVSGNASEEIDLDTSAFGNDENEEAANDEDEKGGNPDGVYFLDTAIFDLERSDHEDAINFKDGQEERAEENIDYMHNVMNDIVGYGNVDTLDFDDVRNGEYHDTKKFMEGIMELQDDLLDDSRAIKDIDIFENFYKLAVSHHTEDRMALRYAHRIIHDLDIYVNGDGSDDDRRIWGVTQAFGDDDRIESMYNYLRDHAQ
;
A
#
# COMPACT_ATOMS: atom_id res chain seq x y z
N MET A 1 75.77 -9.32 5.01
CA MET A 1 74.77 -9.70 6.04
C MET A 1 73.43 -9.10 5.64
N LYS A 2 72.51 -9.93 5.13
CA LYS A 2 71.16 -9.53 4.69
C LYS A 2 70.21 -9.74 5.88
N LYS A 3 69.40 -8.73 6.22
CA LYS A 3 68.26 -8.90 7.14
C LYS A 3 66.98 -8.88 6.31
N LEU A 4 66.27 -10.01 6.31
CA LEU A 4 64.88 -10.13 5.89
C LEU A 4 63.99 -9.55 7.00
N ILE A 5 63.06 -8.69 6.63
CA ILE A 5 61.91 -8.33 7.46
C ILE A 5 60.69 -8.83 6.69
N GLY A 6 60.05 -9.86 7.25
CA GLY A 6 58.76 -10.35 6.78
C GLY A 6 57.66 -9.49 7.38
N TYR A 7 56.69 -9.11 6.56
CA TYR A 7 55.43 -8.55 7.03
C TYR A 7 54.30 -9.52 6.68
N SER A 8 53.51 -9.79 7.71
CA SER A 8 52.43 -10.75 7.76
C SER A 8 51.15 -10.22 7.10
N PHE A 9 50.37 -11.19 6.66
CA PHE A 9 49.01 -11.14 6.13
C PHE A 9 48.06 -10.18 6.87
N ALA A 10 47.34 -9.37 6.09
CA ALA A 10 46.01 -8.89 6.45
C ALA A 10 45.02 -9.47 5.42
N ALA A 11 44.30 -10.52 5.83
CA ALA A 11 43.18 -11.05 5.08
C ALA A 11 41.98 -10.11 5.33
N GLY A 12 41.69 -9.25 4.34
CA GLY A 12 40.47 -8.46 4.31
C GLY A 12 39.29 -9.37 4.05
N LEU A 13 38.47 -9.56 5.09
CA LEU A 13 37.23 -10.32 5.05
C LEU A 13 36.18 -9.41 4.38
N LEU A 14 35.98 -9.58 3.07
CA LEU A 14 34.86 -8.99 2.35
C LEU A 14 33.59 -9.73 2.77
N ILE A 15 32.84 -9.13 3.70
CA ILE A 15 31.44 -9.49 3.94
C ILE A 15 30.64 -8.80 2.83
N SER A 16 30.50 -9.47 1.70
CA SER A 16 29.48 -9.11 0.72
C SER A 16 28.13 -9.33 1.39
N GLY A 17 27.37 -8.25 1.57
CA GLY A 17 26.00 -8.29 2.08
C GLY A 17 25.18 -9.27 1.27
N GLY A 18 24.81 -10.39 1.89
CA GLY A 18 23.70 -11.18 1.43
C GLY A 18 22.44 -10.42 1.78
N ILE A 19 21.89 -9.69 0.81
CA ILE A 19 20.48 -9.34 0.82
C ILE A 19 19.76 -10.68 0.81
N ILE A 20 19.14 -11.03 1.94
CA ILE A 20 18.20 -12.13 2.00
C ILE A 20 16.99 -11.66 1.21
N TYR A 21 16.92 -12.08 -0.06
CA TYR A 21 15.63 -12.16 -0.74
C TYR A 21 14.82 -13.21 0.02
N ALA A 22 14.00 -12.74 0.96
CA ALA A 22 12.89 -13.55 1.45
C ALA A 22 11.93 -13.63 0.27
N THR A 23 12.04 -14.71 -0.51
CA THR A 23 11.05 -15.05 -1.52
C THR A 23 9.72 -15.26 -0.79
N TYR A 24 8.83 -14.28 -0.86
CA TYR A 24 7.44 -14.44 -0.47
C TYR A 24 6.76 -15.38 -1.46
N SER A 25 6.88 -16.70 -1.26
CA SER A 25 5.95 -17.65 -1.85
C SER A 25 4.68 -17.67 -0.98
N LEU A 26 3.87 -16.62 -1.09
CA LEU A 26 2.66 -16.43 -0.29
C LEU A 26 1.42 -16.13 -1.13
N THR A 27 1.37 -16.62 -2.37
CA THR A 27 0.18 -16.52 -3.23
C THR A 27 -0.55 -17.86 -3.44
N ASP A 28 0.04 -19.00 -3.10
CA ASP A 28 -0.54 -20.30 -3.50
C ASP A 28 -1.61 -20.87 -2.54
N ASN A 29 -1.92 -20.18 -1.43
CA ASN A 29 -2.92 -20.67 -0.45
C ASN A 29 -4.10 -19.72 -0.18
N TYR A 30 -4.16 -18.54 -0.80
CA TYR A 30 -5.26 -17.59 -0.52
C TYR A 30 -6.39 -17.62 -1.55
N PHE A 31 -6.14 -18.19 -2.74
CA PHE A 31 -7.14 -18.32 -3.80
C PHE A 31 -7.42 -19.80 -4.06
N GLY A 32 -8.48 -20.30 -3.45
CA GLY A 32 -9.00 -21.63 -3.74
C GLY A 32 -9.40 -21.75 -5.20
N SER A 33 -8.75 -22.64 -5.93
CA SER A 33 -9.12 -23.01 -7.31
C SER A 33 -10.53 -23.61 -7.35
N SER A 34 -11.54 -22.80 -7.62
CA SER A 34 -12.82 -23.28 -8.15
C SER A 34 -12.70 -23.42 -9.67
N GLU A 35 -12.52 -24.66 -10.14
CA GLU A 35 -12.81 -25.01 -11.53
C GLU A 35 -14.32 -24.85 -11.76
N GLU A 36 -14.75 -23.72 -12.31
CA GLU A 36 -16.03 -23.64 -13.01
C GLU A 36 -15.84 -23.35 -14.50
N THR A 37 -16.45 -24.23 -15.28
CA THR A 37 -16.52 -24.15 -16.74
C THR A 37 -17.75 -23.33 -17.11
N ALA A 38 -17.56 -22.06 -17.47
CA ALA A 38 -18.63 -21.22 -17.97
C ALA A 38 -18.42 -20.86 -19.44
N THR A 39 -19.43 -21.23 -20.23
CA THR A 39 -19.55 -21.03 -21.67
C THR A 39 -19.68 -19.56 -22.04
N ALA A 40 -18.82 -19.11 -22.97
CA ALA A 40 -18.87 -17.78 -23.56
C ALA A 40 -20.13 -17.57 -24.43
N SER A 41 -20.86 -16.50 -24.14
CA SER A 41 -21.78 -15.85 -25.08
C SER A 41 -21.58 -14.34 -24.97
N GLY A 42 -21.02 -13.75 -26.01
CA GLY A 42 -20.62 -12.36 -26.03
C GLY A 42 -21.79 -11.40 -26.14
N ASN A 43 -21.59 -10.20 -25.59
CA ASN A 43 -22.15 -8.98 -26.13
C ASN A 43 -21.16 -7.85 -25.88
N ALA A 44 -20.78 -7.20 -26.98
CA ALA A 44 -20.05 -5.95 -26.97
C ALA A 44 -20.95 -4.85 -26.39
N SER A 45 -20.44 -4.10 -25.42
CA SER A 45 -21.04 -2.83 -25.00
C SER A 45 -20.00 -1.73 -25.13
N GLU A 46 -20.46 -0.66 -25.76
CA GLU A 46 -19.70 0.50 -26.19
C GLU A 46 -19.16 1.30 -25.01
N ASN A 47 -17.91 1.71 -25.17
CA ASN A 47 -17.16 2.57 -24.27
C ASN A 47 -17.71 4.01 -24.37
N VAL A 48 -18.35 4.51 -23.31
CA VAL A 48 -18.75 5.91 -23.19
C VAL A 48 -17.92 6.52 -22.06
N SER A 49 -16.84 7.19 -22.47
CA SER A 49 -16.11 8.17 -21.67
C SER A 49 -17.07 9.29 -21.28
N GLY A 50 -17.32 9.41 -19.98
CA GLY A 50 -18.07 10.50 -19.38
C GLY A 50 -17.31 11.04 -18.18
N ASN A 51 -16.79 12.25 -18.30
CA ASN A 51 -16.40 13.11 -17.18
C ASN A 51 -17.54 13.11 -16.15
N ALA A 52 -17.30 12.53 -14.97
CA ALA A 52 -18.21 12.57 -13.84
C ALA A 52 -17.47 13.14 -12.62
N SER A 53 -17.31 14.46 -12.63
CA SER A 53 -17.02 15.24 -11.44
C SER A 53 -18.28 15.28 -10.57
N GLU A 54 -18.38 14.42 -9.56
CA GLU A 54 -19.19 14.60 -8.34
C GLU A 54 -18.91 13.43 -7.37
N GLU A 55 -17.73 13.45 -6.73
CA GLU A 55 -17.46 12.69 -5.51
C GLU A 55 -18.41 13.19 -4.41
N ILE A 56 -19.39 12.38 -4.05
CA ILE A 56 -20.37 12.69 -3.00
C ILE A 56 -19.64 12.63 -1.64
N ASP A 57 -19.60 13.77 -0.96
CA ASP A 57 -19.18 13.92 0.45
C ASP A 57 -19.95 12.94 1.36
N LEU A 58 -19.35 11.77 1.61
CA LEU A 58 -19.82 10.84 2.64
C LEU A 58 -18.79 10.73 3.77
N ASP A 59 -19.17 11.43 4.84
CA ASP A 59 -18.84 11.22 6.24
C ASP A 59 -17.44 11.63 6.74
N THR A 60 -17.34 12.90 7.13
CA THR A 60 -16.30 13.45 8.02
C THR A 60 -16.73 13.49 9.49
N SER A 61 -17.80 12.79 9.90
CA SER A 61 -18.37 12.93 11.26
C SER A 61 -17.91 11.89 12.28
N ALA A 62 -16.95 11.02 11.96
CA ALA A 62 -16.45 9.99 12.88
C ALA A 62 -15.13 10.34 13.63
N PHE A 63 -14.73 11.61 13.69
CA PHE A 63 -13.63 12.03 14.58
C PHE A 63 -14.21 12.73 15.82
N GLY A 64 -14.64 11.91 16.79
CA GLY A 64 -15.04 12.37 18.11
C GLY A 64 -13.82 12.86 18.89
N ASN A 65 -13.82 14.15 19.24
CA ASN A 65 -12.99 14.69 20.31
C ASN A 65 -13.49 14.10 21.63
N ASP A 66 -12.77 13.11 22.16
CA ASP A 66 -12.91 12.68 23.55
C ASP A 66 -11.70 13.22 24.33
N GLU A 67 -11.86 14.43 24.86
CA GLU A 67 -10.96 14.97 25.88
C GLU A 67 -11.34 14.33 27.22
N ASN A 68 -10.47 13.48 27.77
CA ASN A 68 -10.47 13.24 29.22
C ASN A 68 -9.08 12.91 29.78
N GLU A 69 -8.88 13.42 30.98
CA GLU A 69 -7.61 13.72 31.67
C GLU A 69 -6.85 12.52 32.25
N GLU A 70 -5.52 12.70 32.30
CA GLU A 70 -4.51 12.26 33.28
C GLU A 70 -4.69 10.94 34.08
N ALA A 71 -3.68 10.06 33.95
CA ALA A 71 -2.99 9.48 35.11
C ALA A 71 -1.56 9.02 34.76
N ALA A 72 -0.66 9.23 35.73
CA ALA A 72 0.79 9.09 35.66
C ALA A 72 1.33 7.66 35.96
N ASN A 73 2.64 7.52 35.70
CA ASN A 73 3.60 6.42 36.01
C ASN A 73 3.49 5.20 35.06
N ASP A 74 4.58 4.61 34.58
CA ASP A 74 5.86 4.32 35.25
C ASP A 74 6.97 4.14 34.20
N GLU A 75 8.22 4.40 34.61
CA GLU A 75 9.42 4.15 33.82
C GLU A 75 9.67 2.64 33.67
N ASP A 76 9.87 2.16 32.44
CA ASP A 76 10.65 0.95 32.21
C ASP A 76 11.30 0.97 30.81
N GLU A 77 12.60 1.30 30.79
CA GLU A 77 13.48 1.09 29.65
C GLU A 77 13.51 -0.40 29.28
N LYS A 78 12.83 -0.77 28.20
CA LYS A 78 13.14 -1.98 27.43
C LYS A 78 13.23 -1.62 25.96
N GLY A 79 14.39 -1.95 25.38
CA GLY A 79 14.75 -1.68 23.99
C GLY A 79 13.58 -1.91 23.04
N GLY A 80 13.19 -0.82 22.37
CA GLY A 80 12.02 -0.74 21.52
C GLY A 80 11.98 -1.86 20.51
N ASN A 81 10.87 -2.60 20.56
CA ASN A 81 10.43 -3.37 19.42
C ASN A 81 10.24 -2.36 18.27
N PRO A 82 10.74 -2.61 17.04
CA PRO A 82 10.39 -1.76 15.89
C PRO A 82 8.86 -1.70 15.80
N ASP A 83 8.31 -0.59 15.29
CA ASP A 83 6.88 -0.25 15.24
C ASP A 83 6.04 -1.15 14.30
N GLY A 84 6.39 -2.44 14.24
CA GLY A 84 5.75 -3.46 13.45
C GLY A 84 4.46 -3.98 14.08
N VAL A 85 3.38 -4.03 13.31
CA VAL A 85 2.11 -4.66 13.71
C VAL A 85 2.03 -6.06 13.12
N TYR A 86 1.68 -7.06 13.94
CA TYR A 86 1.51 -8.44 13.47
C TYR A 86 0.11 -8.64 12.93
N PHE A 87 -0.01 -9.03 11.67
CA PHE A 87 -1.26 -9.40 11.03
C PHE A 87 -1.26 -10.87 10.60
N LEU A 88 -2.37 -11.59 10.84
CA LEU A 88 -2.55 -13.00 10.44
C LEU A 88 -1.38 -13.92 10.85
N ASP A 89 -0.98 -13.88 12.12
CA ASP A 89 0.08 -14.67 12.76
C ASP A 89 1.49 -14.59 12.10
N THR A 90 1.67 -13.87 10.98
CA THR A 90 2.89 -13.97 10.17
C THR A 90 3.33 -12.70 9.43
N ALA A 91 2.45 -11.75 9.13
CA ALA A 91 2.82 -10.52 8.44
C ALA A 91 3.23 -9.44 9.45
N ILE A 92 4.37 -8.78 9.22
CA ILE A 92 4.80 -7.61 9.99
C ILE A 92 4.55 -6.40 9.10
N PHE A 93 3.65 -5.51 9.53
CA PHE A 93 3.43 -4.22 8.88
C PHE A 93 4.42 -3.22 9.43
N ASP A 94 5.37 -2.80 8.60
CA ASP A 94 6.30 -1.74 8.96
C ASP A 94 5.58 -0.37 8.84
N LEU A 95 5.35 0.28 9.98
CA LEU A 95 4.73 1.60 10.05
C LEU A 95 5.77 2.72 10.23
N GLU A 96 7.06 2.46 9.99
CA GLU A 96 8.07 3.51 10.07
C GLU A 96 7.89 4.53 8.94
N ARG A 97 8.18 5.80 9.26
CA ARG A 97 8.23 6.87 8.27
C ARG A 97 9.46 6.69 7.40
N SER A 98 9.29 6.87 6.09
CA SER A 98 10.41 6.81 5.15
C SER A 98 11.35 7.99 5.40
N ASP A 99 12.65 7.72 5.37
CA ASP A 99 13.72 8.72 5.47
C ASP A 99 14.19 9.25 4.11
N HIS A 100 13.57 8.80 3.01
CA HIS A 100 13.89 9.25 1.65
C HIS A 100 13.52 10.73 1.46
N GLU A 101 14.43 11.48 0.83
CA GLU A 101 14.19 12.91 0.52
C GLU A 101 13.17 13.07 -0.62
N ASP A 102 13.26 12.21 -1.63
CA ASP A 102 12.40 12.27 -2.81
C ASP A 102 10.99 11.74 -2.51
N ALA A 103 9.97 12.51 -2.90
CA ALA A 103 8.57 12.10 -2.76
C ALA A 103 8.27 10.87 -3.62
N ILE A 104 8.66 10.95 -4.89
CA ILE A 104 8.53 9.87 -5.87
C ILE A 104 9.77 9.88 -6.75
N ASN A 105 10.24 8.69 -7.12
CA ASN A 105 11.29 8.52 -8.11
C ASN A 105 10.94 7.30 -8.97
N PHE A 106 11.18 7.41 -10.28
CA PHE A 106 10.89 6.34 -11.23
C PHE A 106 12.21 5.70 -11.68
N LYS A 107 12.20 4.38 -11.89
CA LYS A 107 13.34 3.73 -12.54
C LYS A 107 13.49 4.24 -13.97
N ASP A 108 14.72 4.21 -14.47
CA ASP A 108 15.06 4.71 -15.81
C ASP A 108 14.10 4.20 -16.90
N GLY A 109 13.36 5.14 -17.50
CA GLY A 109 12.42 4.87 -18.58
C GLY A 109 11.15 4.12 -18.18
N GLN A 110 10.79 4.10 -16.89
CA GLN A 110 9.59 3.43 -16.38
C GLN A 110 8.45 4.36 -15.98
N GLU A 111 8.63 5.69 -16.03
CA GLU A 111 7.64 6.70 -15.64
C GLU A 111 6.26 6.47 -16.28
N GLU A 112 6.18 6.39 -17.61
CA GLU A 112 4.91 6.13 -18.34
C GLU A 112 4.23 4.82 -17.90
N ARG A 113 5.00 3.77 -17.60
CA ARG A 113 4.44 2.50 -17.13
C ARG A 113 3.98 2.57 -15.67
N ALA A 114 4.67 3.35 -14.83
CA ALA A 114 4.26 3.60 -13.46
C ALA A 114 2.96 4.41 -13.41
N GLU A 115 2.86 5.46 -14.23
CA GLU A 115 1.67 6.28 -14.47
C GLU A 115 0.47 5.41 -14.85
N GLU A 116 0.61 4.57 -15.89
CA GLU A 116 -0.43 3.63 -16.34
C GLU A 116 -0.86 2.63 -15.24
N ASN A 117 0.09 2.16 -14.44
CA ASN A 117 -0.19 1.19 -13.37
C ASN A 117 -0.94 1.87 -12.20
N ILE A 118 -0.52 3.07 -11.79
CA ILE A 118 -1.19 3.87 -10.77
C ILE A 118 -2.62 4.22 -11.19
N ASP A 119 -2.84 4.67 -12.43
CA ASP A 119 -4.17 4.94 -12.97
C ASP A 119 -5.03 3.67 -12.99
N TYR A 120 -4.46 2.54 -13.43
CA TYR A 120 -5.17 1.25 -13.41
C TYR A 120 -5.64 0.88 -12.00
N MET A 121 -4.78 0.98 -11.00
CA MET A 121 -5.13 0.64 -9.62
C MET A 121 -6.14 1.63 -9.02
N HIS A 122 -6.01 2.92 -9.31
CA HIS A 122 -7.00 3.92 -8.91
C HIS A 122 -8.38 3.58 -9.49
N ASN A 123 -8.47 3.26 -10.78
CA ASN A 123 -9.73 2.88 -11.41
C ASN A 123 -10.35 1.61 -10.80
N VAL A 124 -9.54 0.59 -10.52
CA VAL A 124 -10.01 -0.62 -9.80
C VAL A 124 -10.55 -0.27 -8.42
N MET A 125 -9.83 0.55 -7.65
CA MET A 125 -10.29 0.95 -6.32
C MET A 125 -11.56 1.80 -6.40
N ASN A 126 -11.69 2.67 -7.40
CA ASN A 126 -12.90 3.44 -7.64
C ASN A 126 -14.11 2.53 -7.96
N ASP A 127 -13.94 1.45 -8.72
CA ASP A 127 -15.02 0.49 -8.95
C ASP A 127 -15.46 -0.22 -7.65
N ILE A 128 -14.50 -0.55 -6.77
CA ILE A 128 -14.76 -1.25 -5.50
C ILE A 128 -15.40 -0.31 -4.47
N VAL A 129 -14.83 0.88 -4.27
CA VAL A 129 -15.19 1.74 -3.13
C VAL A 129 -15.84 3.07 -3.50
N GLY A 130 -15.70 3.51 -4.74
CA GLY A 130 -16.17 4.80 -5.21
C GLY A 130 -17.68 4.95 -5.11
N TYR A 131 -18.16 6.20 -5.08
CA TYR A 131 -19.59 6.54 -5.10
C TYR A 131 -20.45 5.86 -4.02
N GLY A 132 -19.84 5.42 -2.91
CA GLY A 132 -20.51 4.72 -1.82
C GLY A 132 -20.62 3.20 -1.99
N ASN A 133 -20.04 2.62 -3.04
CA ASN A 133 -20.08 1.17 -3.30
C ASN A 133 -19.55 0.34 -2.12
N VAL A 134 -18.55 0.86 -1.40
CA VAL A 134 -17.95 0.17 -0.25
C VAL A 134 -18.98 -0.15 0.85
N ASP A 135 -20.04 0.64 1.01
CA ASP A 135 -21.04 0.42 2.06
C ASP A 135 -21.97 -0.75 1.75
N THR A 136 -22.09 -1.13 0.48
CA THR A 136 -22.89 -2.27 0.00
C THR A 136 -22.05 -3.43 -0.52
N LEU A 137 -20.72 -3.31 -0.43
CA LEU A 137 -19.76 -4.28 -0.95
C LEU A 137 -19.93 -5.66 -0.30
N ASP A 138 -19.95 -6.69 -1.14
CA ASP A 138 -19.73 -8.07 -0.74
C ASP A 138 -18.23 -8.41 -0.91
N PHE A 139 -17.58 -8.82 0.17
CA PHE A 139 -16.15 -9.11 0.13
C PHE A 139 -15.84 -10.43 -0.59
N ASP A 140 -16.79 -11.35 -0.69
CA ASP A 140 -16.60 -12.56 -1.48
C ASP A 140 -16.49 -12.21 -2.96
N ASP A 141 -17.27 -11.24 -3.46
CA ASP A 141 -17.21 -10.79 -4.85
C ASP A 141 -15.85 -10.12 -5.16
N VAL A 142 -15.31 -9.33 -4.23
CA VAL A 142 -13.96 -8.74 -4.37
C VAL A 142 -12.89 -9.82 -4.43
N ARG A 143 -12.95 -10.78 -3.50
CA ARG A 143 -11.99 -11.90 -3.45
C ARG A 143 -12.12 -12.81 -4.66
N ASN A 144 -13.32 -13.06 -5.18
CA ASN A 144 -13.50 -13.96 -6.31
C ASN A 144 -13.27 -13.28 -7.67
N GLY A 145 -12.90 -12.00 -7.66
CA GLY A 145 -12.55 -11.24 -8.84
C GLY A 145 -13.74 -10.78 -9.67
N GLU A 146 -14.92 -10.61 -9.06
CA GLU A 146 -16.09 -10.05 -9.75
C GLU A 146 -15.90 -8.56 -10.09
N TYR A 147 -15.22 -7.82 -9.21
CA TYR A 147 -14.92 -6.39 -9.42
C TYR A 147 -13.68 -6.18 -10.29
N HIS A 148 -12.66 -7.05 -10.15
CA HIS A 148 -11.40 -6.90 -10.85
C HIS A 148 -10.63 -8.23 -10.89
N ASP A 149 -9.66 -8.35 -11.80
CA ASP A 149 -8.72 -9.47 -11.78
C ASP A 149 -7.74 -9.30 -10.61
N THR A 150 -8.01 -9.97 -9.48
CA THR A 150 -7.20 -9.84 -8.27
C THR A 150 -5.75 -10.24 -8.48
N LYS A 151 -5.49 -11.21 -9.36
CA LYS A 151 -4.12 -11.62 -9.65
C LYS A 151 -3.38 -10.49 -10.38
N LYS A 152 -3.98 -9.94 -11.44
CA LYS A 152 -3.39 -8.82 -12.18
C LYS A 152 -3.20 -7.59 -11.29
N PHE A 153 -4.14 -7.32 -10.40
CA PHE A 153 -4.05 -6.21 -9.47
C PHE A 153 -2.87 -6.35 -8.50
N MET A 154 -2.71 -7.53 -7.89
CA MET A 154 -1.54 -7.81 -7.03
C MET A 154 -0.22 -7.83 -7.81
N GLU A 155 -0.22 -8.30 -9.05
CA GLU A 155 0.94 -8.20 -9.95
C GLU A 155 1.32 -6.75 -10.23
N GLY A 156 0.33 -5.85 -10.41
CA GLY A 156 0.57 -4.42 -10.60
C GLY A 156 1.22 -3.75 -9.39
N ILE A 157 0.80 -4.11 -8.17
CA ILE A 157 1.41 -3.65 -6.92
C ILE A 157 2.89 -4.07 -6.84
N MET A 158 3.17 -5.36 -7.09
CA MET A 158 4.55 -5.87 -7.08
C MET A 158 5.40 -5.20 -8.17
N GLU A 159 4.84 -4.97 -9.36
CA GLU A 159 5.54 -4.30 -10.45
C GLU A 159 5.93 -2.86 -10.08
N LEU A 160 5.05 -2.10 -9.40
CA LEU A 160 5.40 -0.78 -8.89
C LEU A 160 6.59 -0.84 -7.92
N GLN A 161 6.58 -1.77 -6.97
CA GLN A 161 7.62 -1.92 -5.95
C GLN A 161 8.95 -2.39 -6.56
N ASP A 162 8.92 -3.41 -7.41
CA ASP A 162 10.12 -4.14 -7.85
C ASP A 162 10.70 -3.63 -9.16
N ASP A 163 9.90 -3.02 -10.03
CA ASP A 163 10.29 -2.76 -11.43
C ASP A 163 10.09 -1.31 -11.88
N LEU A 164 9.17 -0.55 -11.29
CA LEU A 164 8.77 0.76 -11.82
C LEU A 164 9.22 1.95 -10.96
N LEU A 165 9.10 1.87 -9.63
CA LEU A 165 9.53 2.92 -8.71
C LEU A 165 10.96 2.69 -8.23
N ASP A 166 11.72 3.77 -8.10
CA ASP A 166 13.06 3.78 -7.48
C ASP A 166 12.96 4.34 -6.05
N ASP A 167 14.05 4.24 -5.28
CA ASP A 167 14.11 4.65 -3.87
C ASP A 167 13.47 6.03 -3.64
N SER A 168 12.33 6.05 -2.94
CA SER A 168 11.51 7.23 -2.68
C SER A 168 10.45 6.95 -1.62
N ARG A 169 9.80 7.99 -1.10
CA ARG A 169 8.70 7.84 -0.12
C ARG A 169 7.50 7.10 -0.72
N ALA A 170 7.24 7.24 -2.02
CA ALA A 170 6.15 6.56 -2.72
C ALA A 170 6.23 5.02 -2.66
N ILE A 171 7.42 4.42 -2.61
CA ILE A 171 7.55 2.95 -2.41
C ILE A 171 6.88 2.53 -1.09
N LYS A 172 7.03 3.35 -0.05
CA LYS A 172 6.41 3.08 1.25
C LYS A 172 4.89 3.21 1.18
N ASP A 173 4.39 4.15 0.39
CA ASP A 173 2.95 4.28 0.11
C ASP A 173 2.37 3.04 -0.57
N ILE A 174 3.09 2.43 -1.52
CA ILE A 174 2.65 1.19 -2.18
C ILE A 174 2.64 -0.01 -1.21
N ASP A 175 3.62 -0.13 -0.31
CA ASP A 175 3.61 -1.14 0.76
C ASP A 175 2.41 -0.96 1.70
N ILE A 176 2.14 0.28 2.16
CA ILE A 176 1.00 0.57 3.03
C ILE A 176 -0.32 0.30 2.30
N PHE A 177 -0.44 0.70 1.03
CA PHE A 177 -1.58 0.40 0.18
C PHE A 177 -1.87 -1.10 0.12
N GLU A 178 -0.85 -1.90 -0.17
CA GLU A 178 -0.95 -3.35 -0.24
C GLU A 178 -1.43 -3.95 1.09
N ASN A 179 -0.87 -3.46 2.20
CA ASN A 179 -1.23 -3.93 3.54
C ASN A 179 -2.68 -3.60 3.90
N PHE A 180 -3.14 -2.38 3.58
CA PHE A 180 -4.56 -2.03 3.75
C PHE A 180 -5.47 -2.88 2.88
N TYR A 181 -5.11 -3.11 1.62
CA TYR A 181 -5.92 -3.94 0.72
C TYR A 181 -6.02 -5.38 1.25
N LYS A 182 -4.90 -5.99 1.66
CA LYS A 182 -4.86 -7.33 2.26
C LYS A 182 -5.66 -7.41 3.55
N LEU A 183 -5.52 -6.41 4.43
CA LEU A 183 -6.29 -6.29 5.66
C LEU A 183 -7.78 -6.21 5.35
N ALA A 184 -8.16 -5.40 4.38
CA ALA A 184 -9.54 -5.22 3.95
C ALA A 184 -10.20 -6.52 3.49
N VAL A 185 -9.56 -7.23 2.55
CA VAL A 185 -10.19 -8.36 1.86
C VAL A 185 -10.01 -9.69 2.59
N SER A 186 -9.30 -9.73 3.72
CA SER A 186 -9.15 -10.95 4.51
C SER A 186 -10.50 -11.43 5.07
N HIS A 187 -10.73 -12.74 5.02
CA HIS A 187 -11.93 -13.37 5.59
C HIS A 187 -12.08 -13.17 7.11
N HIS A 188 -11.02 -12.72 7.80
CA HIS A 188 -11.04 -12.52 9.24
C HIS A 188 -11.53 -11.12 9.65
N THR A 189 -11.43 -10.15 8.75
CA THR A 189 -11.58 -8.72 9.07
C THR A 189 -12.66 -8.06 8.24
N GLU A 190 -12.67 -8.26 6.91
CA GLU A 190 -13.67 -7.67 6.01
C GLU A 190 -13.88 -6.17 6.26
N ASP A 191 -12.78 -5.42 6.17
CA ASP A 191 -12.68 -4.06 6.68
C ASP A 191 -12.87 -3.01 5.58
N ARG A 192 -14.03 -2.35 5.63
CA ARG A 192 -14.41 -1.28 4.69
C ARG A 192 -13.58 -0.02 4.85
N MET A 193 -13.14 0.31 6.06
CA MET A 193 -12.31 1.48 6.29
C MET A 193 -10.87 1.20 5.83
N ALA A 194 -10.36 -0.01 6.01
CA ALA A 194 -9.10 -0.41 5.38
C ALA A 194 -9.15 -0.24 3.84
N LEU A 195 -10.25 -0.65 3.18
CA LEU A 195 -10.43 -0.42 1.73
C LEU A 195 -10.43 1.07 1.36
N ARG A 196 -11.12 1.90 2.14
CA ARG A 196 -11.15 3.34 1.93
C ARG A 196 -9.75 3.96 2.08
N TYR A 197 -8.93 3.50 3.04
CA TYR A 197 -7.55 3.97 3.16
C TYR A 197 -6.69 3.53 1.97
N ALA A 198 -6.80 2.27 1.54
CA ALA A 198 -6.14 1.82 0.31
C ALA A 198 -6.52 2.71 -0.89
N HIS A 199 -7.81 3.01 -1.07
CA HIS A 199 -8.24 3.89 -2.17
C HIS A 199 -7.65 5.29 -2.06
N ARG A 200 -7.68 5.89 -0.86
CA ARG A 200 -7.15 7.24 -0.65
C ARG A 200 -5.65 7.34 -0.95
N ILE A 201 -4.87 6.32 -0.58
CA ILE A 201 -3.44 6.27 -0.88
C ILE A 201 -3.22 6.30 -2.39
N ILE A 202 -3.85 5.39 -3.14
CA ILE A 202 -3.63 5.31 -4.59
C ILE A 202 -4.21 6.52 -5.33
N HIS A 203 -5.33 7.07 -4.86
CA HIS A 203 -5.92 8.28 -5.42
C HIS A 203 -5.02 9.50 -5.21
N ASP A 204 -4.48 9.70 -4.01
CA ASP A 204 -3.54 10.78 -3.76
C ASP A 204 -2.31 10.62 -4.66
N LEU A 205 -1.75 9.41 -4.80
CA LEU A 205 -0.65 9.16 -5.74
C LEU A 205 -1.05 9.48 -7.19
N ASP A 206 -2.22 9.05 -7.64
CA ASP A 206 -2.73 9.31 -9.00
C ASP A 206 -2.90 10.81 -9.29
N ILE A 207 -3.34 11.61 -8.31
CA ILE A 207 -3.38 13.07 -8.43
C ILE A 207 -1.99 13.65 -8.73
N TYR A 208 -0.97 13.21 -8.00
CA TYR A 208 0.38 13.76 -8.13
C TYR A 208 1.16 13.20 -9.32
N VAL A 209 0.85 11.98 -9.75
CA VAL A 209 1.53 11.30 -10.86
C VAL A 209 0.84 11.59 -12.19
N ASN A 210 -0.48 11.42 -12.28
CA ASN A 210 -1.24 11.54 -13.52
C ASN A 210 -2.06 12.84 -13.62
N GLY A 211 -2.19 13.58 -12.53
CA GLY A 211 -2.92 14.85 -12.46
C GLY A 211 -2.02 16.08 -12.45
N ASP A 212 -2.60 17.20 -12.03
CA ASP A 212 -1.88 18.48 -11.84
C ASP A 212 -1.37 18.62 -10.38
N GLY A 213 -1.23 17.51 -9.65
CA GLY A 213 -0.78 17.49 -8.26
C GLY A 213 -1.66 18.35 -7.35
N SER A 214 -1.06 19.28 -6.61
CA SER A 214 -1.82 20.15 -5.70
C SER A 214 -2.77 21.14 -6.39
N ASP A 215 -2.62 21.32 -7.70
CA ASP A 215 -3.48 22.20 -8.51
C ASP A 215 -4.64 21.42 -9.18
N ASP A 216 -4.70 20.09 -9.00
CA ASP A 216 -5.79 19.23 -9.46
C ASP A 216 -7.12 19.59 -8.76
N ASP A 217 -8.25 19.42 -9.45
CA ASP A 217 -9.57 19.73 -8.90
C ASP A 217 -10.15 18.60 -8.03
N ARG A 218 -9.56 17.41 -8.10
CA ARG A 218 -9.88 16.27 -7.24
C ARG A 218 -9.40 16.51 -5.82
N ARG A 219 -10.09 15.87 -4.87
CA ARG A 219 -9.84 16.03 -3.44
C ARG A 219 -8.62 15.23 -3.00
N ILE A 220 -7.58 15.89 -2.51
CA ILE A 220 -6.47 15.23 -1.82
C ILE A 220 -6.86 14.90 -0.38
N TRP A 221 -6.63 13.67 0.07
CA TRP A 221 -6.87 13.26 1.46
C TRP A 221 -5.66 13.46 2.38
N GLY A 222 -4.46 13.48 1.80
CA GLY A 222 -3.20 13.74 2.51
C GLY A 222 -2.68 12.53 3.27
N VAL A 223 -3.01 11.31 2.83
CA VAL A 223 -2.68 10.08 3.58
C VAL A 223 -1.37 9.41 3.12
N THR A 224 -0.72 9.92 2.09
CA THR A 224 0.54 9.39 1.54
C THR A 224 1.76 9.98 2.25
N GLN A 225 2.80 9.19 2.45
CA GLN A 225 4.11 9.67 2.89
C GLN A 225 4.79 10.56 1.86
N ALA A 226 4.57 10.33 0.56
CA ALA A 226 5.16 11.12 -0.51
C ALA A 226 4.67 12.59 -0.50
N PHE A 227 3.36 12.79 -0.34
CA PHE A 227 2.72 14.11 -0.58
C PHE A 227 1.76 14.56 0.52
N GLY A 228 1.44 13.70 1.48
CA GLY A 228 0.46 13.95 2.52
C GLY A 228 0.98 14.71 3.73
N ASP A 229 0.15 14.74 4.77
CA ASP A 229 0.41 15.47 6.01
C ASP A 229 0.57 14.52 7.21
N ASP A 230 1.44 14.91 8.13
CA ASP A 230 1.87 14.04 9.23
C ASP A 230 0.70 13.55 10.09
N ASP A 231 -0.27 14.42 10.37
CA ASP A 231 -1.43 14.12 11.20
C ASP A 231 -2.35 13.09 10.54
N ARG A 232 -2.61 13.21 9.23
CA ARG A 232 -3.42 12.24 8.49
C ARG A 232 -2.74 10.88 8.35
N ILE A 233 -1.45 10.88 8.06
CA ILE A 233 -0.68 9.64 7.97
C ILE A 233 -0.64 8.95 9.35
N GLU A 234 -0.47 9.72 10.44
CA GLU A 234 -0.47 9.16 11.79
C GLU A 234 -1.85 8.59 12.17
N SER A 235 -2.93 9.27 11.80
CA SER A 235 -4.29 8.74 11.97
C SER A 235 -4.48 7.42 11.23
N MET A 236 -3.94 7.30 10.01
CA MET A 236 -3.99 6.07 9.22
C MET A 236 -3.16 4.95 9.84
N TYR A 237 -1.98 5.26 10.40
CA TYR A 237 -1.12 4.28 11.08
C TYR A 237 -1.73 3.77 12.37
N ASN A 238 -2.32 4.66 13.16
CA ASN A 238 -3.07 4.28 14.36
C ASN A 238 -4.22 3.32 14.00
N TYR A 239 -4.91 3.56 12.89
CA TYR A 239 -5.93 2.65 12.40
C TYR A 239 -5.38 1.23 12.16
N LEU A 240 -4.27 1.09 11.43
CA LEU A 240 -3.62 -0.21 11.20
C LEU A 240 -3.21 -0.86 12.52
N ARG A 241 -2.62 -0.10 13.43
CA ARG A 241 -2.16 -0.61 14.74
C ARG A 241 -3.32 -1.19 15.56
N ASP A 242 -4.48 -0.55 15.51
CA ASP A 242 -5.64 -0.96 16.30
C ASP A 242 -6.43 -2.14 15.68
N HIS A 243 -6.39 -2.29 14.36
CA HIS A 243 -7.25 -3.23 13.63
C HIS A 243 -6.53 -4.44 13.03
N ALA A 244 -5.19 -4.40 12.97
CA ALA A 244 -4.41 -5.54 12.48
C ALA A 244 -4.06 -6.58 13.57
N GLN A 245 -4.44 -6.35 14.84
CA GLN A 245 -4.17 -7.26 15.97
C GLN A 245 -5.14 -8.45 16.09
#